data_AF-A0A397IJ61-F1
#
_entry.id   AF-A0A397IJ61-F1
#
_cell.length_a   1.000
_cell.length_b   1.000
_cell.length_c   1.000
_cell.angle_alpha   90.00
_cell.angle_beta   90.00
_cell.angle_gamma   90.00
#
_symmetry.space_group_name_H-M   'P 1'
#
loop_
_entity.id
_entity.type
_entity.pdbx_description
1 polymer ?
#
loop_
_entity_poly.entity_id
_entity_poly.type
_entity_poly.pdbx_seq_one_letter_code
_entity_poly.pdbx_strand_id
1 'polypeptide(L)'
;MTFKSDFGESKFRQFSLKLLNDELPTMNNLHKRKPWIYQSDKCPFCNAESEDNIHVFTCQSFTNENPFKDLKEKFIRMTHFEANKIKPTLVLSKTRERLQTVTENWENQKATAIEYLWITLPDIIVGLVPNSFVTVCKELTGDSTLGAKVVIKSIYAFKKHLFGIWKQRCERSILWEKSKNITTNDKRSNKSKFVSNNSLTVIEREVAFDDITDAPLHDASVVVTSVNRQRYSYILNEASLNACKWVEKIFINGATMSRAVN
;
A
#
# COMPACT_ATOMS: atom_id res chain seq x y z
N MET A 1 -5.51 -33.06 -9.20
CA MET A 1 -5.20 -31.66 -9.60
C MET A 1 -4.46 -31.02 -8.44
N THR A 2 -3.13 -30.99 -8.49
CA THR A 2 -2.29 -30.46 -7.40
C THR A 2 -2.16 -28.95 -7.57
N PHE A 3 -2.80 -28.18 -6.69
CA PHE A 3 -2.59 -26.74 -6.58
C PHE A 3 -1.17 -26.49 -6.07
N LYS A 4 -0.21 -26.31 -6.98
CA LYS A 4 1.10 -25.74 -6.65
C LYS A 4 0.91 -24.24 -6.50
N SER A 5 0.76 -23.76 -5.27
CA SER A 5 0.90 -22.33 -4.98
C SER A 5 2.37 -21.94 -5.12
N ASP A 6 2.70 -21.02 -6.03
CA ASP A 6 4.02 -20.39 -6.03
C ASP A 6 4.16 -19.55 -4.74
N PHE A 7 5.13 -19.90 -3.90
CA PHE A 7 5.40 -19.23 -2.63
C PHE A 7 5.69 -17.73 -2.82
N GLY A 8 6.30 -17.35 -3.96
CA GLY A 8 6.55 -15.95 -4.32
C GLY A 8 5.27 -15.17 -4.60
N GLU A 9 4.29 -15.83 -5.23
CA GLU A 9 2.98 -15.25 -5.54
C GLU A 9 2.12 -15.10 -4.28
N SER A 10 2.18 -16.07 -3.37
CA SER A 10 1.49 -16.01 -2.06
C SER A 10 1.91 -14.80 -1.23
N LYS A 11 3.23 -14.54 -1.11
CA LYS A 11 3.74 -13.37 -0.38
C LYS A 11 3.35 -12.04 -1.03
N PHE A 12 3.38 -11.98 -2.36
CA PHE A 12 2.97 -10.79 -3.10
C PHE A 12 1.48 -10.48 -2.92
N ARG A 13 0.63 -11.52 -2.92
CA ARG A 13 -0.80 -11.38 -2.66
C ARG A 13 -1.06 -10.93 -1.23
N GLN A 14 -0.38 -11.51 -0.25
CA GLN A 14 -0.48 -11.07 1.15
C GLN A 14 -0.07 -9.61 1.33
N PHE A 15 1.04 -9.18 0.71
CA PHE A 15 1.46 -7.78 0.68
C PHE A 15 0.35 -6.89 0.09
N SER A 16 -0.20 -7.26 -1.06
CA SER A 16 -1.23 -6.48 -1.74
C SER A 16 -2.50 -6.32 -0.90
N LEU A 17 -2.93 -7.38 -0.20
CA LEU A 17 -4.10 -7.34 0.69
C LEU A 17 -3.85 -6.46 1.91
N LYS A 18 -2.69 -6.61 2.58
CA LYS A 18 -2.34 -5.79 3.74
C LYS A 18 -2.17 -4.31 3.38
N LEU A 19 -1.62 -4.02 2.21
CA LEU A 19 -1.47 -2.64 1.73
C LEU A 19 -2.83 -1.98 1.50
N LEU A 20 -3.77 -2.71 0.89
CA LEU A 20 -5.13 -2.22 0.65
C LEU A 20 -5.90 -1.94 1.95
N ASN A 21 -5.71 -2.79 2.97
CA ASN A 21 -6.44 -2.72 4.25
C ASN A 21 -5.75 -1.85 5.32
N ASP A 22 -4.67 -1.14 4.98
CA ASP A 22 -3.85 -0.39 5.96
C ASP A 22 -3.27 -1.24 7.11
N GLU A 23 -2.87 -2.49 6.81
CA GLU A 23 -2.40 -3.48 7.80
C GLU A 23 -0.90 -3.81 7.69
N LEU A 24 -0.14 -3.09 6.88
CA LEU A 24 1.31 -3.29 6.85
C LEU A 24 1.92 -2.96 8.22
N PRO A 25 2.98 -3.66 8.65
CA PRO A 25 3.70 -3.37 9.89
C PRO A 25 4.58 -2.11 9.75
N THR A 26 3.94 -0.97 9.50
CA THR A 26 4.51 0.38 9.53
C THR A 26 4.69 0.84 10.98
N MET A 27 5.55 1.81 11.26
CA MET A 27 5.71 2.31 12.63
C MET A 27 4.41 2.88 13.21
N ASN A 28 3.56 3.52 12.39
CA ASN A 28 2.25 3.97 12.83
C ASN A 28 1.39 2.80 13.33
N ASN A 29 1.35 1.68 12.59
CA ASN A 29 0.57 0.51 12.98
C ASN A 29 1.21 -0.28 14.13
N LEU A 30 2.54 -0.38 14.18
CA LEU A 30 3.27 -1.07 15.24
C LEU A 30 3.17 -0.33 16.57
N HIS A 31 3.30 1.00 16.56
CA HIS A 31 3.12 1.86 17.73
C HIS A 31 1.70 1.73 18.30
N LYS A 32 0.67 1.75 17.44
CA LYS A 32 -0.73 1.56 17.87
C LYS A 32 -0.95 0.20 18.55
N ARG A 33 -0.36 -0.88 18.01
CA ARG A 33 -0.56 -2.25 18.52
C ARG A 33 0.26 -2.55 19.77
N LYS A 34 1.51 -2.08 19.83
CA LYS A 34 2.45 -2.36 20.94
C LYS A 34 3.28 -1.11 21.29
N PRO A 35 2.66 -0.08 21.91
CA PRO A 35 3.33 1.18 22.22
C PRO A 35 4.50 1.03 23.21
N TRP A 36 4.53 -0.02 24.03
CA TRP A 36 5.64 -0.31 24.94
C TRP A 36 6.91 -0.82 24.24
N ILE A 37 6.78 -1.39 23.04
CA ILE A 37 7.92 -1.87 22.23
C ILE A 37 8.32 -0.80 21.22
N TYR A 38 7.31 -0.28 20.51
CA TYR A 38 7.48 0.73 19.49
C TYR A 38 7.00 2.05 20.06
N GLN A 39 7.91 2.82 20.67
CA GLN A 39 7.56 4.01 21.47
C GLN A 39 7.15 5.23 20.65
N SER A 40 7.39 5.22 19.33
CA SER A 40 7.04 6.30 18.42
C SER A 40 6.53 5.73 17.10
N ASP A 41 5.62 6.45 16.47
CA ASP A 41 5.10 6.22 15.12
C ASP A 41 6.02 6.76 14.01
N LYS A 42 7.08 7.49 14.37
CA LYS A 42 8.04 8.06 13.42
C LYS A 42 8.78 6.97 12.66
N CYS A 43 9.05 7.25 11.39
CA CYS A 43 9.86 6.40 10.54
C CYS A 43 11.24 6.17 11.16
N PRO A 44 11.67 4.90 11.30
CA PRO A 44 12.90 4.57 12.02
C PRO A 44 14.15 4.93 11.21
N PHE A 45 13.99 5.29 9.94
CA PHE A 45 15.07 5.55 9.00
C PHE A 45 15.29 7.05 8.77
N CYS A 46 14.23 7.84 8.60
CA CYS A 46 14.35 9.30 8.47
C CYS A 46 14.13 10.06 9.79
N ASN A 47 13.43 9.47 10.76
CA ASN A 47 13.06 10.08 12.05
C ASN A 47 12.30 11.43 11.96
N ALA A 48 11.79 11.78 10.77
CA ALA A 48 11.15 13.07 10.50
C ALA A 48 9.62 12.99 10.54
N GLU A 49 9.03 12.03 9.81
CA GLU A 49 7.58 11.88 9.63
C GLU A 49 7.08 10.57 10.25
N SER A 50 5.78 10.49 10.55
CA SER A 50 5.13 9.22 10.90
C SER A 50 5.19 8.25 9.73
N GLU A 51 5.59 7.00 9.95
CA GLU A 51 5.62 6.00 8.87
C GLU A 51 4.23 5.38 8.70
N ASP A 52 3.52 5.80 7.65
CA ASP A 52 2.28 5.19 7.18
C ASP A 52 2.52 4.35 5.90
N ASN A 53 1.43 3.85 5.30
CA ASN A 53 1.49 3.04 4.08
C ASN A 53 1.99 3.78 2.84
N ILE A 54 2.05 5.11 2.85
CA ILE A 54 2.58 5.91 1.75
C ILE A 54 4.07 6.19 2.01
N HIS A 55 4.40 6.65 3.22
CA HIS A 55 5.75 7.00 3.63
C HIS A 55 6.73 5.83 3.49
N VAL A 56 6.29 4.59 3.70
CA VAL A 56 7.09 3.38 3.43
C VAL A 56 7.73 3.38 2.03
N PHE A 57 7.05 3.93 1.03
CA PHE A 57 7.53 4.02 -0.35
C PHE A 57 8.11 5.39 -0.70
N THR A 58 7.75 6.43 0.06
CA THR A 58 8.15 7.81 -0.20
C THR A 58 9.16 8.37 0.81
N CYS A 59 9.79 7.50 1.61
CA CYS A 59 10.77 7.90 2.59
C CYS A 59 12.12 8.24 1.92
N GLN A 60 12.57 9.49 2.09
CA GLN A 60 13.81 10.00 1.51
C GLN A 60 15.08 9.24 1.98
N SER A 61 15.06 8.52 3.11
CA SER A 61 16.23 7.76 3.56
C SER A 61 16.54 6.52 2.72
N PHE A 62 15.67 6.17 1.76
CA PHE A 62 15.87 5.03 0.87
C PHE A 62 16.52 5.40 -0.47
N THR A 63 16.51 6.68 -0.84
CA THR A 63 16.98 7.14 -2.14
C THR A 63 17.61 8.53 -2.04
N ASN A 64 18.58 8.83 -2.91
CA ASN A 64 19.15 10.18 -3.01
C ASN A 64 18.30 11.11 -3.88
N GLU A 65 17.32 10.57 -4.59
CA GLU A 65 16.39 11.31 -5.46
C GLU A 65 15.04 11.52 -4.76
N ASN A 66 14.22 12.46 -5.24
CA ASN A 66 12.87 12.62 -4.72
C ASN A 66 12.04 11.36 -5.03
N PRO A 67 11.55 10.62 -4.01
CA PRO A 67 10.90 9.33 -4.21
C PRO A 67 9.53 9.45 -4.90
N PHE A 68 8.81 10.57 -4.75
CA PHE A 68 7.58 10.80 -5.49
C PHE A 68 7.85 10.91 -6.99
N LYS A 69 8.91 11.63 -7.37
CA LYS A 69 9.32 11.78 -8.77
C LYS A 69 9.81 10.45 -9.35
N ASP A 70 10.61 9.68 -8.62
CA ASP A 70 11.05 8.36 -9.06
C ASP A 70 9.86 7.41 -9.25
N LEU A 71 8.94 7.32 -8.29
CA LEU A 71 7.75 6.47 -8.41
C LEU A 71 6.85 6.88 -9.58
N LYS A 72 6.67 8.20 -9.81
CA LYS A 72 5.93 8.71 -10.98
C LYS A 72 6.60 8.26 -12.28
N GLU A 73 7.92 8.39 -12.36
CA GLU A 73 8.70 7.99 -13.52
C GLU A 73 8.64 6.49 -13.77
N LYS A 74 8.76 5.67 -12.72
CA LYS A 74 8.59 4.21 -12.80
C LYS A 74 7.21 3.83 -13.31
N PHE A 75 6.16 4.47 -12.79
CA PHE A 75 4.78 4.23 -13.22
C PHE A 75 4.59 4.54 -14.71
N ILE A 76 5.11 5.67 -15.19
CA ILE A 76 5.06 6.06 -16.61
C ILE A 76 5.80 5.03 -17.48
N ARG A 77 7.02 4.63 -17.10
CA ARG A 77 7.83 3.66 -17.86
C ARG A 77 7.20 2.27 -17.91
N MET A 78 6.64 1.80 -16.80
CA MET A 78 5.96 0.51 -16.74
C MET A 78 4.70 0.51 -17.61
N THR A 79 3.94 1.62 -17.59
CA THR A 79 2.78 1.80 -18.46
C THR A 79 3.19 1.80 -19.94
N HIS A 80 4.24 2.55 -20.29
CA HIS A 80 4.78 2.57 -21.65
C HIS A 80 5.21 1.16 -22.08
N PHE A 81 5.93 0.43 -21.24
CA PHE A 81 6.39 -0.91 -21.56
C PHE A 81 5.23 -1.86 -21.90
N GLU A 82 4.15 -1.84 -21.11
CA GLU A 82 2.98 -2.69 -21.38
C GLU A 82 2.19 -2.22 -22.61
N ALA A 83 2.05 -0.91 -22.83
CA ALA A 83 1.39 -0.37 -24.01
C ALA A 83 2.20 -0.65 -25.30
N ASN A 84 3.53 -0.59 -25.22
CA ASN A 84 4.42 -0.82 -26.35
C ASN A 84 4.40 -2.28 -26.83
N LYS A 85 4.12 -3.25 -25.95
CA LYS A 85 3.86 -4.66 -26.35
C LYS A 85 2.64 -4.79 -27.27
N ILE A 86 1.67 -3.88 -27.13
CA ILE A 86 0.45 -3.86 -27.95
C ILE A 86 0.68 -3.03 -29.21
N LYS A 87 1.35 -1.87 -29.08
CA LYS A 87 1.62 -0.93 -30.16
C LYS A 87 3.11 -0.59 -30.20
N PRO A 88 3.95 -1.40 -30.89
CA PRO A 88 5.41 -1.25 -30.89
C PRO A 88 5.95 0.08 -31.43
N THR A 89 5.11 0.87 -32.11
CA THR A 89 5.45 2.21 -32.62
C THR A 89 5.27 3.31 -31.56
N LEU A 90 4.81 2.97 -30.35
CA LEU A 90 4.57 3.92 -29.28
C LEU A 90 5.90 4.36 -28.66
N VAL A 91 6.20 5.65 -28.75
CA VAL A 91 7.38 6.26 -28.12
C VAL A 91 7.10 6.72 -26.69
N LEU A 92 8.10 6.62 -25.82
CA LEU A 92 7.99 6.94 -24.38
C LEU A 92 7.60 8.40 -24.13
N SER A 93 8.10 9.35 -24.95
CA SER A 93 7.76 10.77 -24.84
C SER A 93 6.27 11.02 -24.96
N LYS A 94 5.59 10.34 -25.91
CA LYS A 94 4.14 10.45 -26.10
C LYS A 94 3.35 9.86 -24.93
N THR A 95 3.80 8.73 -24.40
CA THR A 95 3.19 8.16 -23.18
C THR A 95 3.35 9.09 -21.98
N ARG A 96 4.54 9.67 -21.82
CA ARG A 96 4.81 10.65 -20.77
C ARG A 96 3.89 11.86 -20.87
N GLU A 97 3.80 12.47 -22.04
CA GLU A 97 2.94 13.63 -22.28
C GLU A 97 1.48 13.33 -21.89
N ARG A 98 0.95 12.18 -22.32
CA ARG A 98 -0.43 11.76 -22.02
C ARG A 98 -0.67 11.47 -20.54
N LEU A 99 0.31 10.89 -19.84
CA LEU A 99 0.19 10.64 -18.41
C LEU A 99 0.45 11.90 -17.58
N GLN A 100 1.20 12.87 -18.10
CA GLN A 100 1.60 14.06 -17.35
C GLN A 100 0.38 14.86 -16.90
N THR A 101 -0.59 15.09 -17.81
CA THR A 101 -1.83 15.85 -17.52
C THR A 101 -2.66 15.21 -16.40
N VAL A 102 -2.80 13.89 -16.43
CA VAL A 102 -3.58 13.16 -15.42
C VAL A 102 -2.79 12.88 -14.14
N THR A 103 -1.48 13.17 -14.10
CA THR A 103 -0.63 12.98 -12.90
C THR A 103 -0.13 14.29 -12.32
N GLU A 104 -0.74 15.43 -12.65
CA GLU A 104 -0.35 16.74 -12.14
C GLU A 104 -0.43 16.79 -10.59
N ASN A 105 -1.44 16.16 -9.97
CA ASN A 105 -1.64 16.03 -8.52
C ASN A 105 -1.08 14.73 -7.94
N TRP A 106 -0.04 14.16 -8.55
CA TRP A 106 0.53 12.88 -8.13
C TRP A 106 0.85 12.78 -6.62
N GLU A 107 1.34 13.87 -6.04
CA GLU A 107 1.78 13.93 -4.63
C GLU A 107 0.64 14.23 -3.65
N ASN A 108 -0.57 14.53 -4.13
CA ASN A 108 -1.65 15.01 -3.26
C ASN A 108 -2.21 13.88 -2.38
N GLN A 109 -1.73 13.81 -1.14
CA GLN A 109 -2.16 12.84 -0.14
C GLN A 109 -3.55 13.13 0.46
N LYS A 110 -4.11 14.33 0.23
CA LYS A 110 -5.40 14.77 0.77
C LYS A 110 -6.53 14.77 -0.26
N ALA A 111 -6.24 14.43 -1.51
CA ALA A 111 -7.26 14.27 -2.54
C ALA A 111 -8.11 13.03 -2.23
N THR A 112 -9.19 13.21 -1.48
CA THR A 112 -10.18 12.15 -1.27
C THR A 112 -10.88 11.84 -2.58
N ALA A 113 -10.55 10.70 -3.19
CA ALA A 113 -11.30 9.77 -4.07
C ALA A 113 -12.47 10.24 -5.01
N ILE A 114 -12.79 11.52 -5.15
CA ILE A 114 -14.01 11.99 -5.83
C ILE A 114 -13.70 12.74 -7.13
N GLU A 115 -12.50 13.31 -7.28
CA GLU A 115 -12.09 13.95 -8.53
C GLU A 115 -11.44 12.91 -9.47
N TYR A 116 -12.27 12.10 -10.14
CA TYR A 116 -11.92 11.05 -11.11
C TYR A 116 -11.00 11.49 -12.28
N LEU A 117 -10.64 12.76 -12.35
CA LEU A 117 -9.81 13.37 -13.37
C LEU A 117 -8.32 13.10 -13.16
N TRP A 118 -7.88 12.85 -11.91
CA TRP A 118 -6.47 12.79 -11.56
C TRP A 118 -6.06 11.38 -11.11
N ILE A 119 -4.78 11.09 -11.31
CA ILE A 119 -4.09 9.92 -10.79
C ILE A 119 -3.21 10.40 -9.65
N THR A 120 -3.50 9.90 -8.45
CA THR A 120 -2.71 10.17 -7.24
C THR A 120 -1.86 8.96 -6.90
N LEU A 121 -0.68 9.20 -6.31
CA LEU A 121 0.19 8.12 -5.85
C LEU A 121 -0.50 7.24 -4.79
N PRO A 122 -1.21 7.77 -3.77
CA PRO A 122 -1.89 6.94 -2.79
C PRO A 122 -2.87 5.93 -3.41
N ASP A 123 -3.72 6.37 -4.34
CA ASP A 123 -4.69 5.51 -5.02
C ASP A 123 -3.98 4.36 -5.76
N ILE A 124 -2.93 4.70 -6.52
CA ILE A 124 -2.17 3.71 -7.29
C ILE A 124 -1.40 2.75 -6.38
N ILE A 125 -0.86 3.21 -5.25
CA ILE A 125 -0.18 2.36 -4.25
C ILE A 125 -1.14 1.28 -3.73
N VAL A 126 -2.33 1.67 -3.25
CA VAL A 126 -3.31 0.69 -2.75
C VAL A 126 -3.92 -0.15 -3.88
N GLY A 127 -3.82 0.32 -5.12
CA GLY A 127 -4.27 -0.34 -6.34
C GLY A 127 -5.67 0.03 -6.77
N LEU A 128 -6.16 1.19 -6.33
CA LEU A 128 -7.31 1.84 -6.94
C LEU A 128 -6.88 2.39 -8.30
N VAL A 129 -7.77 2.25 -9.27
CA VAL A 129 -7.50 2.60 -10.67
C VAL A 129 -8.42 3.74 -11.07
N PRO A 130 -7.90 4.97 -11.22
CA PRO A 130 -8.69 6.10 -11.70
C PRO A 130 -9.18 5.90 -13.13
N ASN A 131 -10.38 6.40 -13.44
CA ASN A 131 -10.94 6.35 -14.80
C ASN A 131 -10.11 7.15 -15.81
N SER A 132 -9.43 8.21 -15.35
CA SER A 132 -8.46 8.97 -16.15
C SER A 132 -7.33 8.07 -16.67
N PHE A 133 -6.81 7.15 -15.84
CA PHE A 133 -5.79 6.20 -16.26
C PHE A 133 -6.30 5.22 -17.31
N VAL A 134 -7.53 4.70 -17.13
CA VAL A 134 -8.17 3.81 -18.11
C VAL A 134 -8.35 4.51 -19.45
N THR A 135 -8.77 5.77 -19.43
CA THR A 135 -8.96 6.60 -20.62
C THR A 135 -7.64 6.83 -21.35
N VAL A 136 -6.58 7.20 -20.64
CA VAL A 136 -5.24 7.34 -21.23
C VAL A 136 -4.77 6.04 -21.86
N CYS A 137 -4.95 4.89 -21.19
CA CYS A 137 -4.54 3.60 -21.75
C CYS A 137 -5.36 3.21 -23.01
N LYS A 138 -6.65 3.53 -23.05
CA LYS A 138 -7.49 3.38 -24.26
C LYS A 138 -6.95 4.25 -25.40
N GLU A 139 -6.59 5.49 -25.14
CA GLU A 139 -6.04 6.40 -26.17
C GLU A 139 -4.68 5.94 -26.70
N LEU A 140 -3.79 5.46 -25.81
CA LEU A 140 -2.46 4.98 -26.19
C LEU A 140 -2.55 3.76 -27.12
N THR A 141 -3.49 2.86 -26.83
CA THR A 141 -3.69 1.61 -27.58
C THR A 141 -4.59 1.78 -28.80
N GLY A 142 -5.54 2.74 -28.77
CA GLY A 142 -6.60 2.90 -29.76
C GLY A 142 -7.76 1.91 -29.60
N ASP A 143 -7.74 1.07 -28.56
CA ASP A 143 -8.74 0.02 -28.34
C ASP A 143 -9.06 -0.13 -26.84
N SER A 144 -10.34 -0.21 -26.50
CA SER A 144 -10.76 -0.24 -25.08
C SER A 144 -10.36 -1.54 -24.38
N THR A 145 -10.40 -2.68 -25.09
CA THR A 145 -10.08 -4.00 -24.54
C THR A 145 -8.59 -4.15 -24.30
N LEU A 146 -7.78 -3.70 -25.26
CA LEU A 146 -6.32 -3.67 -25.13
C LEU A 146 -5.88 -2.65 -24.10
N GLY A 147 -6.52 -1.48 -24.05
CA GLY A 147 -6.31 -0.47 -23.01
C GLY A 147 -6.53 -1.04 -21.60
N ALA A 148 -7.63 -1.77 -21.38
CA ALA A 148 -7.89 -2.44 -20.10
C ALA A 148 -6.80 -3.47 -19.74
N LYS A 149 -6.29 -4.22 -20.72
CA LYS A 149 -5.14 -5.14 -20.49
C LYS A 149 -3.87 -4.38 -20.09
N VAL A 150 -3.59 -3.23 -20.72
CA VAL A 150 -2.45 -2.36 -20.35
C VAL A 150 -2.61 -1.87 -18.92
N VAL A 151 -3.79 -1.40 -18.52
CA VAL A 151 -4.07 -0.95 -17.15
C VAL A 151 -3.74 -2.04 -16.13
N ILE A 152 -4.31 -3.24 -16.29
CA ILE A 152 -4.12 -4.35 -15.35
C ILE A 152 -2.63 -4.73 -15.25
N LYS A 153 -1.94 -4.87 -16.39
CA LYS A 153 -0.53 -5.24 -16.40
C LYS A 153 0.38 -4.15 -15.83
N SER A 154 0.07 -2.88 -16.09
CA SER A 154 0.85 -1.74 -15.58
C SER A 154 0.72 -1.62 -14.06
N ILE A 155 -0.49 -1.74 -13.52
CA ILE A 155 -0.73 -1.75 -12.06
C ILE A 155 -0.04 -2.95 -11.42
N TYR A 156 -0.12 -4.13 -12.03
CA TYR A 156 0.58 -5.31 -11.53
C TYR A 156 2.11 -5.11 -11.51
N ALA A 157 2.69 -4.60 -12.59
CA ALA A 157 4.12 -4.29 -12.68
C ALA A 157 4.55 -3.26 -11.63
N PHE A 158 3.74 -2.20 -11.45
CA PHE A 158 3.99 -1.17 -10.44
C PHE A 158 3.90 -1.74 -9.02
N LYS A 159 2.87 -2.54 -8.69
CA LYS A 159 2.78 -3.22 -7.39
C LYS A 159 3.94 -4.18 -7.15
N LYS A 160 4.43 -4.87 -8.17
CA LYS A 160 5.64 -5.72 -8.06
C LYS A 160 6.88 -4.90 -7.71
N HIS A 161 7.00 -3.70 -8.27
CA HIS A 161 8.07 -2.77 -7.90
C HIS A 161 7.94 -2.30 -6.45
N LEU A 162 6.75 -1.88 -6.01
CA LEU A 162 6.48 -1.53 -4.61
C LEU A 162 6.78 -2.69 -3.65
N PHE A 163 6.44 -3.92 -4.04
CA PHE A 163 6.78 -5.11 -3.26
C PHE A 163 8.29 -5.30 -3.11
N GLY A 164 9.09 -4.91 -4.10
CA GLY A 164 10.55 -4.87 -4.00
C GLY A 164 11.04 -3.88 -2.95
N ILE A 165 10.51 -2.65 -2.97
CA ILE A 165 10.80 -1.61 -1.96
C ILE A 165 10.40 -2.11 -0.56
N TRP A 166 9.22 -2.72 -0.45
CA TRP A 166 8.71 -3.28 0.81
C TRP A 166 9.65 -4.34 1.40
N LYS A 167 10.21 -5.23 0.58
CA LYS A 167 11.19 -6.24 1.03
C LYS A 167 12.44 -5.58 1.60
N GLN A 168 13.01 -4.61 0.88
CA GLN A 168 14.19 -3.89 1.34
C GLN A 168 13.92 -3.16 2.66
N ARG A 169 12.74 -2.53 2.79
CA ARG A 169 12.30 -1.93 4.05
C ARG A 169 12.22 -2.98 5.17
N CYS A 170 11.60 -4.13 4.93
CA CYS A 170 11.49 -5.19 5.94
C CYS A 170 12.87 -5.67 6.44
N GLU A 171 13.84 -5.85 5.54
CA GLU A 171 15.21 -6.22 5.89
C GLU A 171 15.86 -5.18 6.80
N ARG A 172 15.72 -3.88 6.45
CA ARG A 172 16.22 -2.78 7.29
C ARG A 172 15.48 -2.68 8.63
N SER A 173 14.17 -2.91 8.67
CA SER A 173 13.40 -2.93 9.92
C SER A 173 13.88 -4.01 10.87
N ILE A 174 14.23 -5.20 10.38
CA ILE A 174 14.79 -6.27 11.22
C ILE A 174 16.13 -5.85 11.84
N LEU A 175 16.99 -5.18 11.07
CA LEU A 175 18.27 -4.66 11.58
C LEU A 175 18.06 -3.56 12.62
N TRP A 176 17.10 -2.67 12.39
CA TRP A 176 16.72 -1.63 13.35
C TRP A 176 16.13 -2.22 14.63
N GLU A 177 15.24 -3.22 14.54
CA GLU A 177 14.69 -3.90 15.72
C GLU A 177 15.80 -4.53 16.57
N LYS A 178 16.79 -5.18 15.92
CA LYS A 178 17.96 -5.74 16.60
C LYS A 178 18.80 -4.66 17.30
N SER A 179 19.02 -3.50 16.68
CA SER A 179 19.76 -2.41 17.32
C SER A 179 19.02 -1.77 18.49
N LYS A 180 17.70 -1.96 18.56
CA LYS A 180 16.84 -1.58 19.70
C LYS A 180 16.63 -2.70 20.71
N ASN A 181 17.31 -3.84 20.57
CA ASN A 181 17.13 -5.04 21.40
C ASN A 181 15.69 -5.58 21.42
N ILE A 182 14.92 -5.35 20.36
CA ILE A 182 13.55 -5.88 20.21
C ILE A 182 13.65 -7.33 19.72
N THR A 183 13.18 -8.27 20.54
CA THR A 183 13.22 -9.71 20.24
C THR A 183 11.90 -10.24 19.68
N THR A 184 11.92 -11.45 19.12
CA THR A 184 10.69 -12.16 18.73
C THR A 184 9.78 -12.45 19.92
N ASN A 185 10.33 -12.65 21.11
CA ASN A 185 9.57 -12.87 22.34
C ASN A 185 8.83 -11.60 22.76
N ASP A 186 9.49 -10.43 22.67
CA ASP A 186 8.82 -9.15 22.96
C ASP A 186 7.63 -8.95 22.02
N LYS A 187 7.82 -9.20 20.71
CA LYS A 187 6.74 -9.08 19.72
C LYS A 187 5.55 -10.02 19.98
N ARG A 188 5.80 -11.22 20.53
CA ARG A 188 4.74 -12.19 20.89
C ARG A 188 4.09 -11.87 22.24
N SER A 189 4.81 -11.24 23.15
CA SER A 189 4.35 -10.94 24.50
C SER A 189 3.42 -9.73 24.54
N ASN A 190 2.32 -9.83 25.30
CA ASN A 190 1.46 -8.69 25.64
C ASN A 190 1.85 -8.05 26.97
N LYS A 191 3.05 -8.37 27.47
CA LYS A 191 3.59 -7.78 28.69
C LYS A 191 4.41 -6.54 28.35
N SER A 192 4.13 -5.45 29.04
CA SER A 192 4.99 -4.28 29.05
C SER A 192 6.11 -4.50 30.07
N LYS A 193 7.35 -4.20 29.66
CA LYS A 193 8.53 -4.23 30.52
C LYS A 193 8.88 -2.80 30.91
N PHE A 194 8.77 -2.47 32.19
CA PHE A 194 9.23 -1.20 32.74
C PHE A 194 10.48 -1.42 33.59
N VAL A 195 11.48 -0.56 33.41
CA VAL A 195 12.63 -0.49 34.31
C VAL A 195 12.27 0.52 35.40
N SER A 196 12.21 0.06 36.65
CA SER A 196 12.01 0.98 37.77
C SER A 196 13.33 1.73 38.05
N ASN A 197 13.30 3.05 38.18
CA ASN A 197 14.50 3.82 38.52
C ASN A 197 15.01 3.54 39.95
N ASN A 198 14.18 2.93 40.81
CA ASN A 198 14.51 2.68 42.21
C ASN A 198 15.14 1.31 42.47
N SER A 199 15.13 0.41 41.49
CA SER A 199 15.76 -0.90 41.55
C SER A 199 15.88 -1.38 40.12
N LEU A 200 17.08 -1.76 39.68
CA LEU A 200 17.43 -2.28 38.34
C LEU A 200 16.65 -3.56 37.93
N THR A 201 15.52 -3.85 38.58
CA THR A 201 14.56 -4.89 38.31
C THR A 201 13.60 -4.48 37.20
N VAL A 202 13.49 -5.31 36.17
CA VAL A 202 12.46 -5.20 35.12
C VAL A 202 11.14 -5.71 35.70
N ILE A 203 10.13 -4.86 35.77
CA ILE A 203 8.77 -5.23 36.17
C ILE A 203 7.96 -5.51 34.90
N GLU A 204 7.38 -6.71 34.80
CA GLU A 204 6.46 -7.08 33.73
C GLU A 204 5.01 -6.84 34.18
N ARG A 205 4.23 -6.11 33.37
CA ARG A 205 2.78 -5.93 33.60
C ARG A 205 2.01 -6.35 32.35
N GLU A 206 0.96 -7.15 32.53
CA GLU A 206 0.04 -7.49 31.43
C GLU A 206 -0.70 -6.24 30.97
N VAL A 207 -0.79 -6.06 29.66
CA VAL A 207 -1.54 -4.96 29.05
C VAL A 207 -2.94 -5.45 28.71
N ALA A 208 -3.96 -4.80 29.27
CA ALA A 208 -5.35 -5.05 28.92
C ALA A 208 -5.70 -4.36 27.59
N PHE A 209 -6.59 -4.96 26.81
CA PHE A 209 -7.02 -4.43 25.51
C PHE A 209 -8.51 -4.14 25.53
N ASP A 210 -8.93 -3.15 24.74
CA ASP A 210 -10.33 -2.83 24.51
C ASP A 210 -10.95 -3.90 23.60
N ASP A 211 -12.01 -4.57 24.06
CA ASP A 211 -12.64 -5.70 23.38
C ASP A 211 -13.22 -5.36 21.99
N ILE A 212 -13.45 -4.07 21.69
CA ILE A 212 -14.08 -3.62 20.44
C ILE A 212 -13.02 -3.17 19.44
N THR A 213 -12.00 -2.45 19.91
CA THR A 213 -11.03 -1.76 19.07
C THR A 213 -9.68 -2.46 19.02
N ASP A 214 -9.47 -3.49 19.86
CA ASP A 214 -8.20 -4.20 20.05
C ASP A 214 -7.04 -3.24 20.41
N ALA A 215 -7.38 -2.09 20.98
CA ALA A 215 -6.45 -1.05 21.38
C ALA A 215 -6.00 -1.27 22.84
N PRO A 216 -4.72 -1.04 23.19
CA PRO A 216 -4.27 -1.09 24.58
C PRO A 216 -5.04 -0.10 25.48
N LEU A 217 -5.53 -0.56 26.62
CA LEU A 217 -6.09 0.29 27.67
C LEU A 217 -4.93 0.94 28.45
N HIS A 218 -4.86 2.28 28.44
CA HIS A 218 -3.88 3.04 29.23
C HIS A 218 -4.42 3.33 30.64
N ASP A 219 -3.61 3.12 31.68
CA ASP A 219 -3.88 3.61 33.04
C ASP A 219 -4.10 5.14 32.98
N ALA A 220 -5.25 5.61 33.45
CA ALA A 220 -5.71 6.98 33.31
C ALA A 220 -4.82 7.98 34.08
N SER A 221 -3.94 8.72 33.41
CA SER A 221 -3.36 9.94 34.00
C SER A 221 -2.87 11.02 33.01
N VAL A 222 -3.23 10.98 31.73
CA VAL A 222 -2.91 12.09 30.81
C VAL A 222 -4.17 12.51 30.05
N VAL A 223 -4.48 13.79 30.20
CA VAL A 223 -5.62 14.51 29.61
C VAL A 223 -5.84 14.11 28.15
N VAL A 224 -7.05 13.61 27.88
CA VAL A 224 -7.56 13.32 26.55
C VAL A 224 -7.61 14.63 25.76
N THR A 225 -6.68 14.83 24.83
CA THR A 225 -6.97 15.65 23.66
C THR A 225 -7.71 14.77 22.67
N SER A 226 -8.91 15.19 22.28
CA SER A 226 -9.74 14.47 21.31
C SER A 226 -8.98 14.38 19.98
N VAL A 227 -8.38 13.21 19.71
CA VAL A 227 -7.83 12.92 18.38
C VAL A 227 -9.02 12.71 17.46
N ASN A 228 -9.20 13.66 16.54
CA ASN A 228 -10.21 13.61 15.50
C ASN A 228 -9.98 12.35 14.65
N ARG A 229 -10.78 11.32 14.92
CA ARG A 229 -10.81 10.09 14.15
C ARG A 229 -11.44 10.45 12.80
N GLN A 230 -10.63 10.74 11.79
CA GLN A 230 -11.09 10.62 10.41
C GLN A 230 -11.38 9.13 10.16
N ARG A 231 -12.59 8.72 10.53
CA ARG A 231 -13.18 7.45 10.11
C ARG A 231 -13.35 7.54 8.60
N TYR A 232 -12.59 6.75 7.85
CA TYR A 232 -13.04 6.36 6.52
C TYR A 232 -14.29 5.50 6.72
N SER A 233 -15.47 6.12 6.71
CA SER A 233 -16.70 5.38 6.51
C SER A 233 -16.70 4.94 5.05
N TYR A 234 -16.35 3.69 4.79
CA TYR A 234 -16.66 3.05 3.52
C TYR A 234 -18.19 2.97 3.40
N ILE A 235 -18.81 4.00 2.84
CA ILE A 235 -20.13 3.86 2.24
C ILE A 235 -19.87 3.09 0.94
N LEU A 236 -20.16 1.80 0.94
CA LEU A 236 -20.24 1.00 -0.29
C LEU A 236 -21.35 1.61 -1.16
N ASN A 237 -20.95 2.50 -2.05
CA ASN A 237 -21.80 3.09 -3.09
C ASN A 237 -22.13 2.01 -4.15
N GLU A 238 -23.29 2.12 -4.79
CA GLU A 238 -23.67 1.42 -6.03
C GLU A 238 -22.52 1.29 -7.07
N ALA A 239 -21.59 2.25 -7.11
CA ALA A 239 -20.40 2.23 -7.96
C ALA A 239 -19.40 1.11 -7.59
N SER A 240 -19.20 0.79 -6.30
CA SER A 240 -18.38 -0.34 -5.85
C SER A 240 -19.07 -1.67 -6.18
N LEU A 241 -20.40 -1.72 -6.06
CA LEU A 241 -21.22 -2.82 -6.56
C LEU A 241 -21.09 -2.99 -8.07
N ASN A 242 -21.01 -1.90 -8.84
CA ASN A 242 -20.81 -1.93 -10.28
C ASN A 242 -19.37 -2.34 -10.68
N ALA A 243 -18.35 -2.00 -9.88
CA ALA A 243 -16.98 -2.48 -10.07
C ALA A 243 -16.88 -4.00 -9.81
N CYS A 244 -17.53 -4.51 -8.76
CA CYS A 244 -17.67 -5.95 -8.52
C CYS A 244 -18.41 -6.63 -9.67
N LYS A 245 -19.54 -6.08 -10.13
CA LYS A 245 -20.29 -6.60 -11.29
C LYS A 245 -19.46 -6.57 -12.58
N TRP A 246 -18.60 -5.57 -12.78
CA TRP A 246 -17.72 -5.49 -13.97
C TRP A 246 -16.63 -6.56 -13.94
N VAL A 247 -16.02 -6.80 -12.78
CA VAL A 247 -15.04 -7.89 -12.58
C VAL A 247 -15.70 -9.27 -12.74
N GLU A 248 -16.90 -9.47 -12.22
CA GLU A 248 -17.70 -10.70 -12.42
C GLU A 248 -18.04 -10.91 -13.91
N LYS A 249 -18.41 -9.85 -14.64
CA LYS A 249 -18.74 -9.94 -16.07
C LYS A 249 -17.55 -10.35 -16.94
N ILE A 250 -16.32 -9.96 -16.55
CA ILE A 250 -15.08 -10.38 -17.22
C ILE A 250 -14.79 -11.86 -16.96
N PHE A 251 -15.00 -12.35 -15.73
CA PHE A 251 -14.74 -13.74 -15.38
C PHE A 251 -15.81 -14.71 -15.92
N ILE A 252 -17.08 -14.32 -15.96
CA ILE A 252 -18.17 -15.16 -16.49
C ILE A 252 -18.09 -15.27 -18.03
N ASN A 253 -17.80 -14.17 -18.73
CA ASN A 253 -17.65 -14.19 -20.20
C ASN A 253 -16.34 -14.85 -20.66
N GLY A 254 -15.35 -15.00 -19.78
CA GLY A 254 -14.15 -15.80 -20.04
C GLY A 254 -14.39 -17.31 -19.91
N ALA A 255 -15.41 -17.73 -19.15
CA ALA A 255 -15.72 -19.15 -18.93
C ALA A 255 -16.67 -19.73 -20.01
N THR A 256 -17.48 -18.91 -20.68
CA THR A 256 -18.43 -19.36 -21.72
C THR A 256 -17.81 -19.55 -23.11
N MET A 257 -16.57 -19.10 -23.34
CA MET A 257 -15.86 -19.25 -24.62
C MET A 257 -15.04 -20.55 -24.75
N SER A 258 -15.00 -21.42 -23.73
CA SER A 258 -14.30 -22.72 -23.79
C SER A 258 -15.22 -23.95 -23.95
N ARG A 259 -16.49 -23.75 -24.29
CA ARG A 259 -17.45 -24.85 -24.55
C ARG A 259 -18.28 -24.61 -25.81
N ALA A 260 -17.61 -24.45 -26.95
CA ALA A 260 -18.26 -24.53 -28.26
C ALA A 260 -17.23 -24.77 -29.39
N VAL A 261 -16.50 -25.89 -29.33
CA VAL A 261 -15.95 -26.54 -30.54
C VAL A 261 -15.91 -28.05 -30.25
N ASN A 262 -16.94 -28.76 -30.72
CA ASN A 262 -16.89 -30.13 -31.19
C ASN A 262 -17.61 -30.14 -32.53
#